data_AF-A0A7M4FQZ9-F1
#
_entry.id   AF-A0A7M4FQZ9-F1
#
_cell.length_a   1.000
_cell.length_b   1.000
_cell.length_c   1.000
_cell.angle_alpha   90.00
_cell.angle_beta   90.00
_cell.angle_gamma   90.00
#
_symmetry.space_group_name_H-M   'P 1'
#
loop_
_entity.id
_entity.type
_entity.pdbx_description
1 polymer ?
#
loop_
_entity_poly.entity_id
_entity_poly.type
_entity_poly.pdbx_seq_one_letter_code
_entity_poly.pdbx_strand_id
1 'polypeptide(L)'
;MAQALLVPPGPDSFRYFTRESLAAIEKRSAEEKAKKPKQEHTDDDDENGPKPNSDLEAGKTLPFIYGDIPPGMVSEPLEDLDPYYINKKTFIVLNKGKTIFRFSATSALYILTPFNPLRKIAIKILVHSYPFQVMLIMCTILTNCVFMTMSNPPDWTKNVEYVTEFVDLGNVSALRTFRVLRALKTISVIPGLKTIVGALIQSVKKLSDVMILTVFCLSVFALIGLQLFMGNLRHKCLQWPPDNSTFEINVISYFNSTMDKNGTFVNTTVSTFNWKEYVEDETHFYVLEGQRDALLCGNSSDAGQCPEGYMCVKAGRNPNYGYTSFDTFSWAFLSLFRLMTQDFWENLYQLTLRAAGKTYMIFFVLVIFLGSFYLINLILAVVAMAYEEQNQATLEEAEQKEAEFQQMLEQLKKQQEEAQATAAVAAASVASRDFSGVGGLGELLESSSEASKLSSKSAKERRNRRKKRRQKELSEAEDKEDVEKFPKSESEDSIKRKGFRFSMDGGRLTYEKRFTSPHQVEYCY
;
A
#
# COMPACT_ATOMS: atom_id res chain seq x y z
N MET A 1 -38.97 27.05 -20.79
CA MET A 1 -37.73 26.27 -20.73
C MET A 1 -36.71 26.98 -21.61
N ALA A 2 -35.82 27.77 -21.02
CA ALA A 2 -34.76 28.44 -21.77
C ALA A 2 -33.50 27.57 -21.68
N GLN A 3 -33.10 26.98 -22.80
CA GLN A 3 -31.78 26.37 -22.95
C GLN A 3 -30.75 27.50 -22.79
N ALA A 4 -30.04 27.49 -21.66
CA ALA A 4 -28.83 28.29 -21.53
C ALA A 4 -27.81 27.71 -22.52
N LEU A 5 -27.49 28.49 -23.56
CA LEU A 5 -26.35 28.24 -24.44
C LEU A 5 -25.12 27.98 -23.56
N LEU A 6 -24.57 26.76 -23.62
CA LEU A 6 -23.31 26.42 -22.96
C LEU A 6 -22.16 27.09 -23.73
N VAL A 7 -21.95 28.37 -23.41
CA VAL A 7 -20.62 28.96 -23.51
C VAL A 7 -19.73 28.11 -22.58
N PRO A 8 -18.56 27.66 -23.04
CA PRO A 8 -17.62 26.91 -22.24
C PRO A 8 -17.30 27.71 -20.98
N PRO A 9 -17.11 27.02 -19.86
CA PRO A 9 -16.88 27.71 -18.61
C PRO A 9 -15.52 28.42 -18.67
N GLY A 10 -15.50 29.70 -19.02
CA GLY A 10 -14.34 30.58 -18.94
C GLY A 10 -14.16 31.14 -17.52
N PRO A 11 -13.27 32.12 -17.32
CA PRO A 11 -13.08 32.79 -16.02
C PRO A 11 -14.35 33.46 -15.48
N ASP A 12 -15.38 33.65 -16.33
CA ASP A 12 -16.70 34.19 -15.94
C ASP A 12 -17.62 33.16 -15.26
N SER A 13 -17.17 31.91 -15.14
CA SER A 13 -17.93 30.83 -14.49
C SER A 13 -17.94 30.92 -12.97
N PHE A 14 -17.00 31.67 -12.38
CA PHE A 14 -16.93 31.82 -10.93
C PHE A 14 -17.97 32.82 -10.44
N ARG A 15 -18.83 32.36 -9.53
CA ARG A 15 -19.81 33.21 -8.85
C ARG A 15 -19.61 33.14 -7.36
N TYR A 16 -19.77 34.27 -6.67
CA TYR A 16 -19.70 34.31 -5.22
C TYR A 16 -20.86 33.56 -4.60
N PHE A 17 -20.58 32.81 -3.54
CA PHE A 17 -21.63 32.17 -2.74
C PHE A 17 -22.33 33.22 -1.87
N THR A 18 -23.55 33.60 -2.25
CA THR A 18 -24.39 34.60 -1.55
C THR A 18 -25.52 33.95 -0.75
N ARG A 19 -26.21 34.71 0.10
CA ARG A 19 -27.42 34.23 0.79
C ARG A 19 -28.52 33.81 -0.18
N GLU A 20 -28.61 34.49 -1.32
CA GLU A 20 -29.55 34.18 -2.40
C GLU A 20 -29.21 32.85 -3.06
N SER A 21 -27.93 32.56 -3.29
CA SER A 21 -27.49 31.25 -3.81
C SER A 21 -27.88 30.10 -2.88
N LEU A 22 -27.74 30.28 -1.56
CA LEU A 22 -28.13 29.28 -0.56
C LEU A 22 -29.65 29.07 -0.53
N ALA A 23 -30.44 30.15 -0.60
CA ALA A 23 -31.90 30.07 -0.68
C ALA A 23 -32.37 29.39 -1.98
N ALA A 24 -31.71 29.66 -3.10
CA ALA A 24 -31.99 29.01 -4.38
C ALA A 24 -31.70 27.51 -4.34
N ILE A 25 -30.58 27.09 -3.74
CA ILE A 25 -30.24 25.68 -3.54
C ILE A 25 -31.26 25.00 -2.63
N GLU A 26 -31.66 25.65 -1.54
CA GLU A 26 -32.67 25.12 -0.61
C GLU A 26 -34.01 24.91 -1.28
N LYS A 27 -34.44 25.85 -2.11
CA LYS A 27 -35.66 25.73 -2.90
C LYS A 27 -35.59 24.56 -3.88
N ARG A 28 -34.51 24.47 -4.68
CA ARG A 28 -34.32 23.34 -5.62
C ARG A 28 -34.26 21.99 -4.92
N SER A 29 -33.56 21.91 -3.78
CA SER A 29 -33.44 20.70 -2.97
C SER A 29 -34.80 20.28 -2.37
N ALA A 30 -35.62 21.24 -1.94
CA ALA A 30 -36.98 20.97 -1.44
C ALA A 30 -37.92 20.49 -2.56
N GLU A 31 -37.85 21.11 -3.75
CA GLU A 31 -38.61 20.69 -4.94
C GLU A 31 -38.21 19.28 -5.41
N GLU A 32 -36.93 18.92 -5.35
CA GLU A 32 -36.45 17.57 -5.68
C GLU A 32 -36.90 16.53 -4.65
N LYS A 33 -36.85 16.87 -3.35
CA LYS A 33 -37.38 16.03 -2.27
C LYS A 33 -38.90 15.85 -2.37
N ALA A 34 -39.63 16.83 -2.88
CA ALA A 34 -41.07 16.72 -3.12
C ALA A 34 -41.41 15.86 -4.34
N LYS A 35 -40.49 15.73 -5.31
CA LYS A 35 -40.66 14.92 -6.52
C LYS A 35 -40.28 13.45 -6.35
N LYS A 36 -39.42 13.09 -5.39
CA LYS A 36 -39.07 11.69 -5.12
C LYS A 36 -40.14 11.05 -4.22
N PRO A 37 -40.94 10.06 -4.70
CA PRO A 37 -41.80 9.28 -3.81
C PRO A 37 -40.94 8.51 -2.80
N LYS A 38 -41.40 8.41 -1.55
CA LYS A 38 -40.78 7.57 -0.51
C LYS A 38 -40.88 6.11 -0.95
N GLN A 39 -39.83 5.56 -1.56
CA GLN A 39 -39.71 4.13 -1.82
C GLN A 39 -38.69 3.54 -0.83
N GLU A 40 -39.09 2.44 -0.20
CA GLU A 40 -38.30 1.68 0.75
C GLU A 40 -36.96 1.24 0.16
N HIS A 41 -35.94 1.33 1.01
CA HIS A 41 -34.56 0.92 0.77
C HIS A 41 -34.51 -0.53 0.31
N THR A 42 -34.16 -0.77 -0.95
CA THR A 42 -33.63 -2.06 -1.40
C THR A 42 -32.19 -1.78 -1.83
N ASP A 43 -31.24 -2.41 -1.16
CA ASP A 43 -29.79 -2.20 -1.24
C ASP A 43 -29.13 -2.72 -2.53
N ASP A 44 -29.83 -2.67 -3.67
CA ASP A 44 -29.32 -3.21 -4.93
C ASP A 44 -29.30 -2.13 -6.02
N ASP A 45 -28.12 -1.94 -6.62
CA ASP A 45 -27.75 -1.07 -7.76
C ASP A 45 -27.55 0.45 -7.53
N ASP A 46 -26.58 0.78 -6.69
CA ASP A 46 -26.00 2.15 -6.54
C ASP A 46 -24.95 2.52 -7.62
N GLU A 47 -24.80 1.70 -8.68
CA GLU A 47 -23.77 1.93 -9.73
C GLU A 47 -24.20 2.97 -10.79
N ASN A 48 -25.50 3.24 -10.95
CA ASN A 48 -26.08 4.05 -12.04
C ASN A 48 -26.61 5.44 -11.64
N GLY A 49 -26.36 5.89 -10.40
CA GLY A 49 -26.66 7.27 -9.99
C GLY A 49 -25.73 8.30 -10.64
N PRO A 50 -26.12 9.59 -10.75
CA PRO A 50 -25.20 10.63 -11.18
C PRO A 50 -23.99 10.68 -10.24
N LYS A 51 -22.77 10.54 -10.78
CA LYS A 51 -21.50 10.56 -10.04
C LYS A 51 -20.88 11.98 -10.11
N PRO A 52 -20.16 12.42 -9.07
CA PRO A 52 -19.41 13.68 -9.11
C PRO A 52 -18.36 13.64 -10.22
N ASN A 53 -18.07 14.78 -10.84
CA ASN A 53 -17.06 14.82 -11.87
C ASN A 53 -15.66 14.61 -11.26
N SER A 54 -14.93 13.61 -11.76
CA SER A 54 -13.62 13.23 -11.23
C SER A 54 -12.57 14.36 -11.34
N ASP A 55 -12.75 15.29 -12.27
CA ASP A 55 -11.84 16.43 -12.48
C ASP A 55 -12.11 17.58 -11.52
N LEU A 56 -13.31 17.63 -10.93
CA LEU A 56 -13.74 18.63 -9.95
C LEU A 56 -13.80 18.04 -8.52
N GLU A 57 -13.02 16.99 -8.28
CA GLU A 57 -12.84 16.40 -6.97
C GLU A 57 -12.09 17.34 -6.03
N ALA A 58 -12.48 17.32 -4.75
CA ALA A 58 -11.79 18.09 -3.73
C ALA A 58 -10.33 17.63 -3.59
N GLY A 59 -9.40 18.58 -3.61
CA GLY A 59 -7.95 18.34 -3.55
C GLY A 59 -7.27 18.30 -4.92
N LYS A 60 -8.00 18.21 -6.03
CA LYS A 60 -7.43 18.32 -7.38
C LYS A 60 -7.23 19.78 -7.80
N THR A 61 -6.35 19.98 -8.78
CA THR A 61 -6.14 21.30 -9.40
C THR A 61 -7.26 21.56 -10.40
N LEU A 62 -7.72 22.81 -10.44
CA LEU A 62 -8.78 23.23 -11.34
C LEU A 62 -8.35 22.98 -12.79
N PRO A 63 -9.19 22.32 -13.60
CA PRO A 63 -8.90 22.09 -15.01
C PRO A 63 -8.61 23.38 -15.76
N PHE A 64 -7.73 23.32 -16.76
CA PHE A 64 -7.29 24.48 -17.54
C PHE A 64 -8.46 25.23 -18.23
N ILE A 65 -9.58 24.54 -18.48
CA ILE A 65 -10.79 25.06 -19.14
C ILE A 65 -11.33 26.32 -18.44
N TYR A 66 -11.31 26.35 -17.10
CA TYR A 66 -11.83 27.47 -16.29
C TYR A 66 -10.91 28.71 -16.28
N GLY A 67 -9.74 28.64 -16.92
CA GLY A 67 -8.81 29.75 -17.04
C GLY A 67 -8.09 30.14 -15.74
N ASP A 68 -7.71 31.40 -15.63
CA ASP A 68 -7.11 31.98 -14.43
C ASP A 68 -8.19 32.52 -13.49
N ILE A 69 -7.99 32.36 -12.18
CA ILE A 69 -8.94 32.83 -11.16
C ILE A 69 -8.90 34.37 -11.14
N PRO A 70 -10.05 35.05 -11.26
CA PRO A 70 -10.10 36.51 -11.18
C PRO A 70 -9.48 37.06 -9.88
N PRO A 71 -8.76 38.20 -9.94
CA PRO A 71 -8.15 38.79 -8.76
C PRO A 71 -9.22 39.17 -7.73
N GLY A 72 -9.12 38.62 -6.51
CA GLY A 72 -10.05 38.86 -5.40
C GLY A 72 -10.96 37.67 -5.04
N MET A 73 -11.09 36.66 -5.91
CA MET A 73 -11.91 35.46 -5.65
C MET A 73 -11.13 34.32 -4.98
N VAL A 74 -9.83 34.48 -4.80
CA VAL A 74 -8.97 33.47 -4.15
C VAL A 74 -9.28 33.42 -2.66
N SER A 75 -9.49 32.21 -2.15
CA SER A 75 -9.86 31.96 -0.74
C SER A 75 -11.17 32.61 -0.29
N GLU A 76 -12.04 32.95 -1.23
CA GLU A 76 -13.42 33.36 -0.98
C GLU A 76 -14.38 32.21 -1.33
N PRO A 77 -15.57 32.14 -0.70
CA PRO A 77 -16.56 31.10 -0.99
C PRO A 77 -17.24 31.37 -2.34
N LEU A 78 -17.19 30.38 -3.22
CA LEU A 78 -17.75 30.39 -4.56
C LEU A 78 -18.83 29.30 -4.70
N GLU A 79 -19.74 29.49 -5.66
CA GLU A 79 -20.72 28.46 -6.05
C GLU A 79 -20.01 27.22 -6.61
N ASP A 80 -20.59 26.03 -6.38
CA ASP A 80 -19.99 24.77 -6.86
C ASP A 80 -20.07 24.68 -8.39
N LEU A 81 -18.93 24.35 -9.01
CA LEU A 81 -18.79 24.27 -10.47
C LEU A 81 -19.33 22.95 -11.03
N ASP A 82 -19.45 21.92 -10.19
CA ASP A 82 -19.89 20.60 -10.60
C ASP A 82 -21.43 20.53 -10.59
N PRO A 83 -22.07 20.21 -11.74
CA PRO A 83 -23.52 20.04 -11.84
C PRO A 83 -24.12 19.09 -10.81
N TYR A 84 -23.37 18.06 -10.40
CA TYR A 84 -23.79 17.11 -9.39
C TYR A 84 -24.07 17.76 -8.02
N TYR A 85 -23.37 18.85 -7.71
CA TYR A 85 -23.48 19.55 -6.43
C TYR A 85 -24.43 20.76 -6.46
N ILE A 86 -25.03 21.11 -7.62
CA ILE A 86 -25.94 22.26 -7.76
C ILE A 86 -27.15 22.22 -6.82
N ASN A 87 -27.63 21.02 -6.50
CA ASN A 87 -28.78 20.80 -5.60
C ASN A 87 -28.35 20.44 -4.16
N LYS A 88 -27.04 20.36 -3.91
CA LYS A 88 -26.47 20.08 -2.59
C LYS A 88 -26.08 21.39 -1.92
N LYS A 89 -26.24 21.45 -0.59
CA LYS A 89 -25.81 22.60 0.21
C LYS A 89 -24.29 22.61 0.31
N THR A 90 -23.59 22.92 -0.77
CA THR A 90 -22.12 22.99 -0.82
C THR A 90 -21.64 24.28 -1.46
N PHE A 91 -20.42 24.67 -1.11
CA PHE A 91 -19.69 25.76 -1.74
C PHE A 91 -18.23 25.37 -1.88
N ILE A 92 -17.53 25.96 -2.84
CA ILE A 92 -16.11 25.69 -3.09
C ILE A 92 -15.24 26.89 -2.70
N VAL A 93 -13.99 26.62 -2.37
CA VAL A 93 -12.95 27.62 -2.10
C VAL A 93 -11.70 27.21 -2.86
N LEU A 94 -11.10 28.17 -3.56
CA LEU A 94 -9.89 27.96 -4.35
C LEU A 94 -8.66 28.56 -3.67
N ASN A 95 -7.53 27.84 -3.72
CA ASN A 95 -6.23 28.39 -3.30
C ASN A 95 -5.54 29.12 -4.48
N LYS A 96 -4.47 29.87 -4.20
CA LYS A 96 -3.58 30.48 -5.20
C LYS A 96 -3.03 29.45 -6.20
N GLY A 97 -2.84 28.21 -5.77
CA GLY A 97 -2.46 27.08 -6.62
C GLY A 97 -3.60 26.42 -7.39
N LYS A 98 -4.76 27.06 -7.51
CA LYS A 98 -5.98 26.56 -8.19
C LYS A 98 -6.54 25.24 -7.65
N THR A 99 -6.21 24.82 -6.45
CA THR A 99 -6.75 23.59 -5.85
C THR A 99 -8.18 23.80 -5.32
N ILE A 100 -9.07 22.85 -5.59
CA ILE A 100 -10.50 22.92 -5.21
C ILE A 100 -10.69 22.36 -3.80
N PHE A 101 -11.30 23.14 -2.91
CA PHE A 101 -11.78 22.68 -1.60
C PHE A 101 -13.29 22.81 -1.52
N ARG A 102 -13.99 21.72 -1.18
CA ARG A 102 -15.46 21.70 -1.10
C ARG A 102 -15.91 21.64 0.36
N PHE A 103 -16.84 22.51 0.73
CA PHE A 103 -17.37 22.62 2.10
C PHE A 103 -18.91 22.55 2.09
N SER A 104 -19.50 22.03 3.17
CA SER A 104 -20.96 22.06 3.37
C SER A 104 -21.44 23.45 3.76
N ALA A 105 -22.55 23.92 3.20
CA ALA A 105 -23.19 25.18 3.57
C ALA A 105 -24.15 25.06 4.77
N THR A 106 -24.26 23.88 5.41
CA THR A 106 -25.04 23.72 6.64
C THR A 106 -24.42 24.46 7.83
N SER A 107 -25.25 24.92 8.78
CA SER A 107 -24.77 25.54 10.01
C SER A 107 -23.98 24.52 10.85
N ALA A 108 -22.71 24.82 11.14
CA ALA A 108 -21.91 24.00 12.05
C ALA A 108 -22.21 24.41 13.50
N LEU A 109 -22.32 23.43 14.41
CA LEU A 109 -22.65 23.65 15.83
C LEU A 109 -23.93 24.48 16.05
N TYR A 110 -24.86 24.45 15.09
CA TYR A 110 -26.10 25.25 15.05
C TYR A 110 -25.93 26.79 15.06
N ILE A 111 -24.70 27.31 15.25
CA ILE A 111 -24.41 28.75 15.41
C ILE A 111 -23.53 29.30 14.26
N LEU A 112 -22.68 28.46 13.66
CA LEU A 112 -21.71 28.88 12.65
C LEU A 112 -22.27 28.69 11.24
N THR A 113 -23.05 29.68 10.80
CA THR A 113 -23.51 29.79 9.40
C THR A 113 -22.33 29.97 8.44
N PRO A 114 -22.44 29.57 7.15
CA PRO A 114 -21.39 29.73 6.14
C PRO A 114 -20.95 31.20 5.92
N PHE A 115 -21.79 32.14 6.33
CA PHE A 115 -21.52 33.57 6.24
C PHE A 115 -20.88 34.17 7.50
N ASN A 116 -20.69 33.39 8.57
CA ASN A 116 -20.08 33.87 9.80
C ASN A 116 -18.59 34.20 9.58
N PRO A 117 -18.10 35.39 9.98
CA PRO A 117 -16.71 35.80 9.77
C PRO A 117 -15.70 34.82 10.38
N LEU A 118 -16.00 34.24 11.55
CA LEU A 118 -15.11 33.27 12.20
C LEU A 118 -14.92 32.02 11.34
N ARG A 119 -16.01 31.52 10.75
CA ARG A 119 -15.97 30.36 9.86
C ARG A 119 -15.22 30.66 8.57
N LYS A 120 -15.41 31.86 7.99
CA LYS A 120 -14.65 32.31 6.81
C LYS A 120 -13.16 32.41 7.09
N ILE A 121 -12.77 33.01 8.22
CA ILE A 121 -11.38 33.12 8.63
C ILE A 121 -10.77 31.72 8.85
N ALA A 122 -11.48 30.81 9.52
CA ALA A 122 -11.02 29.44 9.73
C ALA A 122 -10.78 28.68 8.41
N ILE A 123 -11.71 28.79 7.45
CA ILE A 123 -11.55 28.17 6.12
C ILE A 123 -10.41 28.82 5.34
N LYS A 124 -10.26 30.14 5.42
CA LYS A 124 -9.16 30.87 4.76
C LYS A 124 -7.80 30.45 5.32
N ILE A 125 -7.69 30.28 6.64
CA ILE A 125 -6.50 29.72 7.30
C ILE A 125 -6.25 28.29 6.84
N LEU A 126 -7.28 27.43 6.81
CA LEU A 126 -7.15 26.04 6.40
C LEU A 126 -6.67 25.91 4.95
N VAL A 127 -7.26 26.66 4.01
CA VAL A 127 -6.91 26.62 2.58
C VAL A 127 -5.53 27.22 2.32
N HIS A 128 -5.20 28.36 2.93
CA HIS A 128 -3.90 29.00 2.75
C HIS A 128 -2.77 28.20 3.42
N SER A 129 -3.06 27.59 4.57
CA SER A 129 -2.11 26.76 5.32
C SER A 129 -2.12 25.32 4.85
N TYR A 130 -3.03 24.87 3.98
CA TYR A 130 -3.15 23.48 3.55
C TYR A 130 -1.82 22.83 3.14
N PRO A 131 -0.98 23.42 2.25
CA PRO A 131 0.30 22.81 1.90
C PRO A 131 1.26 22.73 3.11
N PHE A 132 1.23 23.72 3.99
CA PHE A 132 2.00 23.73 5.24
C PHE A 132 1.44 22.74 6.26
N GLN A 133 0.12 22.58 6.35
CA GLN A 133 -0.59 21.70 7.26
C GLN A 133 -0.40 20.24 6.86
N VAL A 134 -0.46 19.90 5.58
CA VAL A 134 -0.15 18.56 5.08
C VAL A 134 1.30 18.19 5.39
N MET A 135 2.23 19.12 5.16
CA MET A 135 3.65 18.93 5.53
C MET A 135 3.81 18.76 7.04
N LEU A 136 3.15 19.57 7.87
CA LEU A 136 3.20 19.44 9.33
C LEU A 136 2.58 18.14 9.83
N ILE A 137 1.45 17.70 9.26
CA ILE A 137 0.82 16.42 9.62
C ILE A 137 1.74 15.27 9.23
N MET A 138 2.37 15.32 8.05
CA MET A 138 3.35 14.32 7.64
C MET A 138 4.56 14.31 8.59
N CYS A 139 5.15 15.47 8.88
CA CYS A 139 6.28 15.60 9.80
C CYS A 139 5.94 15.15 11.21
N THR A 140 4.72 15.40 11.70
CA THR A 140 4.27 14.94 13.03
C THR A 140 4.02 13.43 13.06
N ILE A 141 3.49 12.83 11.99
CA ILE A 141 3.36 11.37 11.89
C ILE A 141 4.75 10.71 11.83
N LEU A 142 5.66 11.24 11.02
CA LEU A 142 7.01 10.70 10.89
C LEU A 142 7.81 10.83 12.19
N THR A 143 7.76 11.98 12.86
CA THR A 143 8.40 12.14 14.17
C THR A 143 7.79 11.18 15.20
N ASN A 144 6.46 10.97 15.19
CA ASN A 144 5.82 9.97 16.05
C ASN A 144 6.30 8.54 15.73
N CYS A 145 6.46 8.18 14.45
CA CYS A 145 7.03 6.89 14.06
C CYS A 145 8.47 6.72 14.55
N VAL A 146 9.30 7.77 14.48
CA VAL A 146 10.66 7.76 15.02
C VAL A 146 10.64 7.54 16.54
N PHE A 147 9.76 8.20 17.29
CA PHE A 147 9.61 7.95 18.72
C PHE A 147 9.20 6.51 19.04
N MET A 148 8.40 5.86 18.19
CA MET A 148 8.03 4.45 18.38
C MET A 148 9.20 3.47 18.16
N THR A 149 10.24 3.86 17.42
CA THR A 149 11.44 3.02 17.24
C THR A 149 12.41 3.09 18.43
N MET A 150 12.22 4.04 19.35
CA MET A 150 13.05 4.15 20.54
C MET A 150 12.63 3.09 21.55
N SER A 151 13.54 2.16 21.86
CA SER A 151 13.32 1.12 22.87
C SER A 151 13.21 1.68 24.29
N ASN A 152 13.86 2.82 24.58
CA ASN A 152 13.71 3.57 25.82
C ASN A 152 13.49 5.06 25.49
N PRO A 153 12.25 5.58 25.59
CA PRO A 153 11.99 6.96 25.28
C PRO A 153 12.55 7.88 26.41
N PRO A 154 13.13 9.05 26.08
CA PRO A 154 13.73 9.94 27.08
C PRO A 154 12.69 10.50 28.06
N ASP A 155 13.05 10.80 29.31
CA ASP A 155 12.09 11.19 30.35
C ASP A 155 11.15 12.36 30.00
N TRP A 156 11.56 13.28 29.12
CA TRP A 156 10.72 14.40 28.68
C TRP A 156 9.55 13.98 27.77
N THR A 157 9.57 12.79 27.16
CA THR A 157 8.46 12.28 26.35
C THR A 157 7.29 11.79 27.21
N LYS A 158 7.53 11.52 28.50
CA LYS A 158 6.48 11.17 29.48
C LYS A 158 5.43 12.28 29.58
N ASN A 159 5.83 13.54 29.44
CA ASN A 159 4.93 14.71 29.43
C ASN A 159 3.89 14.67 28.30
N VAL A 160 4.19 14.02 27.19
CA VAL A 160 3.25 13.82 26.07
C VAL A 160 2.38 12.58 26.28
N GLU A 161 2.87 11.61 27.05
CA GLU A 161 2.16 10.37 27.37
C GLU A 161 1.08 10.56 28.45
N TYR A 162 1.28 11.50 29.39
CA TYR A 162 0.31 11.85 30.45
C TYR A 162 -1.07 12.29 29.92
N VAL A 163 -1.18 12.82 28.70
CA VAL A 163 -2.47 13.20 28.08
C VAL A 163 -3.27 11.96 27.65
N THR A 164 -2.62 10.81 27.48
CA THR A 164 -3.24 9.56 27.01
C THR A 164 -3.67 8.61 28.12
N GLU A 165 -3.46 8.99 29.38
CA GLU A 165 -3.73 8.21 30.58
C GLU A 165 -4.96 8.76 31.33
N PHE A 166 -6.07 8.98 30.61
CA PHE A 166 -7.32 9.44 31.23
C PHE A 166 -8.19 8.28 31.74
N VAL A 167 -7.76 7.02 31.60
CA VAL A 167 -8.45 5.82 32.10
C VAL A 167 -7.43 4.72 32.45
N ASP A 168 -7.37 4.30 33.72
CA ASP A 168 -6.59 3.14 34.19
C ASP A 168 -7.22 1.82 33.73
N LEU A 169 -6.97 1.44 32.47
CA LEU A 169 -7.34 0.14 31.92
C LEU A 169 -6.13 -0.80 32.00
N GLY A 170 -5.86 -1.38 33.19
CA GLY A 170 -5.04 -2.60 33.41
C GLY A 170 -3.71 -2.77 32.65
N ASN A 171 -3.17 -4.01 32.64
CA ASN A 171 -1.96 -4.38 31.90
C ASN A 171 -2.24 -4.52 30.39
N VAL A 172 -2.73 -3.45 29.77
CA VAL A 172 -3.14 -3.46 28.36
C VAL A 172 -2.02 -2.89 27.49
N SER A 173 -0.82 -3.44 27.69
CA SER A 173 0.38 -3.16 26.87
C SER A 173 0.11 -3.41 25.37
N ALA A 174 -0.76 -4.39 25.05
CA ALA A 174 -1.19 -4.66 23.68
C ALA A 174 -2.05 -3.53 23.05
N LEU A 175 -2.83 -2.75 23.80
CA LEU A 175 -3.54 -1.60 23.21
C LEU A 175 -2.60 -0.43 22.90
N ARG A 176 -1.42 -0.40 23.53
CA ARG A 176 -0.39 0.60 23.23
C ARG A 176 0.21 0.38 21.83
N THR A 177 0.28 -0.86 21.33
CA THR A 177 0.77 -1.15 19.96
C THR A 177 -0.18 -0.65 18.87
N PHE A 178 -1.49 -0.49 19.14
CA PHE A 178 -2.42 0.12 18.19
C PHE A 178 -2.11 1.60 17.88
N ARG A 179 -1.29 2.28 18.71
CA ARG A 179 -0.80 3.62 18.40
C ARG A 179 0.04 3.63 17.11
N VAL A 180 0.65 2.50 16.73
CA VAL A 180 1.38 2.30 15.45
C VAL A 180 0.46 2.48 14.25
N LEU A 181 -0.84 2.21 14.36
CA LEU A 181 -1.81 2.42 13.27
C LEU A 181 -1.90 3.90 12.85
N ARG A 182 -1.46 4.85 13.68
CA ARG A 182 -1.35 6.26 13.27
C ARG A 182 -0.37 6.45 12.10
N ALA A 183 0.62 5.58 11.95
CA ALA A 183 1.50 5.55 10.78
C ALA A 183 0.71 5.29 9.48
N LEU A 184 -0.38 4.52 9.52
CA LEU A 184 -1.26 4.28 8.37
C LEU A 184 -2.00 5.55 7.91
N LYS A 185 -2.07 6.62 8.73
CA LYS A 185 -2.57 7.93 8.26
C LYS A 185 -1.73 8.52 7.14
N THR A 186 -0.49 8.06 6.94
CA THR A 186 0.30 8.43 5.75
C THR A 186 -0.41 8.06 4.44
N ILE A 187 -1.19 6.96 4.42
CA ILE A 187 -1.98 6.53 3.25
C ILE A 187 -3.02 7.58 2.86
N SER A 188 -3.65 8.25 3.84
CA SER A 188 -4.63 9.31 3.55
C SER A 188 -3.99 10.67 3.29
N VAL A 189 -2.74 10.88 3.71
CA VAL A 189 -2.00 12.12 3.51
C VAL A 189 -1.34 12.16 2.12
N ILE A 190 -0.87 11.02 1.61
CA ILE A 190 -0.24 10.92 0.28
C ILE A 190 -1.29 10.47 -0.75
N PRO A 191 -1.76 11.35 -1.65
CA PRO A 191 -2.85 11.04 -2.56
C PRO A 191 -2.57 9.84 -3.48
N GLY A 192 -1.32 9.66 -3.92
CA GLY A 192 -0.93 8.49 -4.74
C GLY A 192 -0.93 7.17 -3.98
N LEU A 193 -0.68 7.17 -2.67
CA LEU A 193 -0.64 5.94 -1.86
C LEU A 193 -2.05 5.38 -1.63
N LYS A 194 -3.06 6.24 -1.53
CA LYS A 194 -4.46 5.84 -1.43
C LYS A 194 -4.90 4.97 -2.61
N THR A 195 -4.51 5.35 -3.83
CA THR A 195 -4.84 4.60 -5.05
C THR A 195 -4.17 3.22 -5.04
N ILE A 196 -2.89 3.14 -4.68
CA ILE A 196 -2.14 1.87 -4.62
C ILE A 196 -2.75 0.92 -3.58
N VAL A 197 -3.10 1.43 -2.39
CA VAL A 197 -3.69 0.59 -1.33
C VAL A 197 -5.10 0.13 -1.72
N GLY A 198 -5.91 1.00 -2.33
CA GLY A 198 -7.22 0.64 -2.86
C GLY A 198 -7.11 -0.47 -3.91
N ALA A 199 -6.11 -0.37 -4.79
CA ALA A 199 -5.81 -1.37 -5.80
C ALA A 199 -5.43 -2.73 -5.19
N LEU A 200 -4.51 -2.73 -4.23
CA LEU A 200 -4.11 -3.95 -3.52
C LEU A 200 -5.31 -4.65 -2.85
N ILE A 201 -6.20 -3.89 -2.19
CA ILE A 201 -7.40 -4.45 -1.55
C ILE A 201 -8.35 -5.05 -2.58
N GLN A 202 -8.50 -4.41 -3.75
CA GLN A 202 -9.34 -4.92 -4.83
C GLN A 202 -8.76 -6.22 -5.43
N SER A 203 -7.44 -6.31 -5.58
CA SER A 203 -6.76 -7.54 -6.03
C SER A 203 -6.96 -8.70 -5.05
N VAL A 204 -6.96 -8.45 -3.74
CA VAL A 204 -7.24 -9.49 -2.74
C VAL A 204 -8.65 -10.06 -2.87
N LYS A 205 -9.65 -9.24 -3.21
CA LYS A 205 -11.02 -9.73 -3.43
C LYS A 205 -11.09 -10.72 -4.60
N LYS A 206 -10.35 -10.48 -5.68
CA LYS A 206 -10.26 -11.39 -6.83
C LYS A 206 -9.56 -12.71 -6.50
N LEU A 207 -8.71 -12.73 -5.49
CA LEU A 207 -8.05 -13.96 -5.01
C LEU A 207 -8.94 -14.83 -4.11
N SER A 208 -10.14 -14.37 -3.72
CA SER A 208 -10.98 -15.09 -2.77
C SER A 208 -11.31 -16.52 -3.20
N ASP A 209 -11.64 -16.74 -4.47
CA ASP A 209 -11.94 -18.07 -5.02
C ASP A 209 -10.72 -19.00 -4.96
N VAL A 210 -9.55 -18.48 -5.34
CA VAL A 210 -8.27 -19.19 -5.23
C VAL A 210 -7.96 -19.55 -3.78
N MET A 211 -8.20 -18.62 -2.85
CA MET A 211 -7.98 -18.87 -1.43
C MET A 211 -8.93 -19.93 -0.86
N ILE A 212 -10.17 -20.01 -1.36
CA ILE A 212 -11.11 -21.07 -0.98
C ILE A 212 -10.62 -22.42 -1.51
N LEU A 213 -10.21 -22.47 -2.78
CA LEU A 213 -9.66 -23.68 -3.40
C LEU A 213 -8.38 -24.15 -2.68
N THR A 214 -7.47 -23.24 -2.30
CA THR A 214 -6.24 -23.60 -1.60
C THR A 214 -6.52 -24.17 -0.22
N VAL A 215 -7.40 -23.55 0.56
CA VAL A 215 -7.80 -24.06 1.88
C VAL A 215 -8.48 -25.43 1.76
N PHE A 216 -9.34 -25.62 0.75
CA PHE A 216 -9.97 -26.91 0.48
C PHE A 216 -8.95 -28.00 0.16
N CYS A 217 -8.05 -27.76 -0.80
CA CYS A 217 -7.00 -28.70 -1.19
C CYS A 217 -6.08 -29.05 0.00
N LEU A 218 -5.64 -28.04 0.77
CA LEU A 218 -4.83 -28.25 1.97
C LEU A 218 -5.57 -29.07 3.03
N SER A 219 -6.89 -28.88 3.19
CA SER A 219 -7.69 -29.65 4.13
C SER A 219 -7.78 -31.13 3.74
N VAL A 220 -7.94 -31.43 2.44
CA VAL A 220 -7.93 -32.82 1.93
C VAL A 220 -6.58 -33.48 2.19
N PHE A 221 -5.46 -32.83 1.83
CA PHE A 221 -4.13 -33.38 2.10
C PHE A 221 -3.82 -33.47 3.60
N ALA A 222 -4.35 -32.57 4.43
CA ALA A 222 -4.21 -32.63 5.87
C ALA A 222 -4.93 -33.84 6.48
N LEU A 223 -6.11 -34.19 5.98
CA LEU A 223 -6.81 -35.41 6.41
C LEU A 223 -6.05 -36.68 5.99
N ILE A 224 -5.51 -36.71 4.77
CA ILE A 224 -4.68 -37.82 4.30
C ILE A 224 -3.42 -37.94 5.17
N GLY A 225 -2.71 -36.84 5.40
CA GLY A 225 -1.50 -36.80 6.22
C GLY A 225 -1.75 -37.17 7.68
N LEU A 226 -2.87 -36.71 8.26
CA LEU A 226 -3.34 -37.10 9.59
C LEU A 226 -3.53 -38.62 9.67
N GLN A 227 -4.24 -39.22 8.71
CA GLN A 227 -4.51 -40.66 8.73
C GLN A 227 -3.25 -41.50 8.51
N LEU A 228 -2.31 -41.05 7.68
CA LEU A 228 -1.09 -41.79 7.38
C LEU A 228 -0.02 -41.68 8.48
N PHE A 229 0.09 -40.52 9.14
CA PHE A 229 1.23 -40.20 10.00
C PHE A 229 0.87 -39.93 11.47
N MET A 230 -0.33 -40.33 11.91
CA MET A 230 -0.82 -40.06 13.26
C MET A 230 0.12 -40.59 14.36
N GLY A 231 0.87 -39.68 14.99
CA GLY A 231 1.81 -39.98 16.06
C GLY A 231 3.06 -40.75 15.65
N ASN A 232 3.37 -40.85 14.34
CA ASN A 232 4.64 -41.42 13.88
C ASN A 232 5.82 -40.54 14.34
N LEU A 233 5.64 -39.22 14.36
CA LEU A 233 6.66 -38.26 14.82
C LEU A 233 6.92 -38.30 16.34
N ARG A 234 6.22 -39.16 17.09
CA ARG A 234 6.53 -39.45 18.51
C ARG A 234 7.40 -40.69 18.69
N HIS A 235 7.74 -41.39 17.62
CA HIS A 235 8.57 -42.59 17.72
C HIS A 235 10.01 -42.20 18.02
N LYS A 236 10.53 -42.63 19.16
CA LYS A 236 11.88 -42.32 19.64
C LYS A 236 12.62 -43.61 19.98
N CYS A 237 13.94 -43.56 19.86
CA CYS A 237 14.81 -44.63 20.35
C CYS A 237 14.96 -44.50 21.87
N LEU A 238 14.34 -45.42 22.61
CA LEU A 238 14.44 -45.54 24.07
C LEU A 238 15.47 -46.61 24.41
N GLN A 239 16.32 -46.35 25.40
CA GLN A 239 17.28 -47.33 25.88
C GLN A 239 16.55 -48.58 26.39
N TRP A 240 17.01 -49.76 26.01
CA TRP A 240 16.48 -51.01 26.53
C TRP A 240 16.77 -51.08 28.04
N PRO A 241 15.77 -51.37 28.90
CA PRO A 241 15.98 -51.45 30.34
C PRO A 241 17.07 -52.47 30.69
N PRO A 242 17.90 -52.23 31.72
CA PRO A 242 18.93 -53.17 32.13
C PRO A 242 18.33 -54.50 32.62
N ASP A 243 19.03 -55.60 32.35
CA ASP A 243 18.57 -57.01 32.47
C ASP A 243 18.04 -57.45 33.85
N ASN A 244 18.20 -56.65 34.90
CA ASN A 244 17.70 -56.93 36.25
C ASN A 244 16.23 -56.56 36.48
N SER A 245 15.57 -55.91 35.52
CA SER A 245 14.12 -55.63 35.58
C SER A 245 13.37 -56.63 34.69
N THR A 246 12.83 -57.69 35.29
CA THR A 246 11.91 -58.61 34.62
C THR A 246 10.71 -57.84 34.11
N PHE A 247 10.48 -57.89 32.80
CA PHE A 247 9.31 -57.33 32.11
C PHE A 247 8.08 -58.19 32.44
N GLU A 248 7.53 -58.08 33.65
CA GLU A 248 6.24 -58.69 33.98
C GLU A 248 5.18 -57.61 34.18
N ILE A 249 4.26 -57.56 33.21
CA ILE A 249 3.01 -56.82 33.25
C ILE A 249 2.20 -57.33 34.44
N ASN A 250 2.03 -56.48 35.47
CA ASN A 250 1.12 -56.65 36.61
C ASN A 250 1.17 -58.02 37.31
N VAL A 251 2.19 -58.28 38.13
CA VAL A 251 2.08 -59.31 39.18
C VAL A 251 1.78 -58.63 40.51
N ILE A 252 0.60 -58.93 41.04
CA ILE A 252 0.17 -58.65 42.41
C ILE A 252 1.30 -59.07 43.36
N SER A 253 1.71 -58.19 44.28
CA SER A 253 2.73 -58.49 45.29
C SER A 253 2.36 -59.76 46.07
N TYR A 254 2.93 -60.90 45.71
CA TYR A 254 2.85 -62.09 46.54
C TYR A 254 3.87 -61.94 47.67
N PHE A 255 3.37 -61.68 48.88
CA PHE A 255 4.15 -61.85 50.11
C PHE A 255 4.48 -63.35 50.24
N ASN A 256 5.70 -63.74 49.87
CA ASN A 256 6.19 -65.09 50.13
C ASN A 256 6.98 -65.08 51.44
N SER A 257 6.30 -65.38 52.55
CA SER A 257 6.93 -65.56 53.85
C SER A 257 7.67 -66.90 53.88
N THR A 258 8.92 -66.95 53.41
CA THR A 258 9.76 -68.12 53.68
C THR A 258 10.40 -67.97 55.06
N MET A 259 9.99 -68.83 56.00
CA MET A 259 10.64 -68.95 57.30
C MET A 259 12.00 -69.65 57.10
N ASP A 260 13.09 -68.91 57.28
CA ASP A 260 14.41 -69.52 57.39
C ASP A 260 14.59 -70.10 58.80
N LYS A 261 15.40 -71.16 58.94
CA LYS A 261 15.53 -72.00 60.16
C LYS A 261 16.00 -71.24 61.42
N ASN A 262 16.35 -69.96 61.31
CA ASN A 262 16.76 -69.09 62.42
C ASN A 262 15.73 -67.99 62.79
N GLY A 263 14.50 -68.02 62.25
CA GLY A 263 13.42 -67.15 62.69
C GLY A 263 13.53 -65.67 62.28
N THR A 264 14.44 -65.31 61.38
CA THR A 264 14.52 -63.96 60.79
C THR A 264 13.55 -63.82 59.62
N PHE A 265 12.60 -62.88 59.75
CA PHE A 265 11.68 -62.46 58.69
C PHE A 265 12.44 -61.63 57.66
N VAL A 266 12.70 -62.18 56.47
CA VAL A 266 13.32 -61.43 55.37
C VAL A 266 12.22 -60.74 54.56
N ASN A 267 12.10 -59.42 54.72
CA ASN A 267 11.29 -58.58 53.84
C ASN A 267 12.04 -58.40 52.51
N THR A 268 11.75 -59.22 51.50
CA THR A 268 12.22 -58.96 50.13
C THR A 268 11.28 -57.95 49.48
N THR A 269 11.72 -56.70 49.35
CA THR A 269 11.05 -55.70 48.52
C THR A 269 11.47 -55.88 47.07
N VAL A 270 10.61 -56.45 46.23
CA VAL A 270 10.80 -56.45 44.77
C VAL A 270 10.28 -55.10 44.27
N SER A 271 11.17 -54.23 43.77
CA SER A 271 10.78 -52.99 43.11
C SER A 271 10.13 -53.31 41.76
N THR A 272 8.85 -53.00 41.60
CA THR A 272 8.17 -53.10 40.32
C THR A 272 8.68 -52.01 39.37
N PHE A 273 9.18 -52.40 38.20
CA PHE A 273 9.64 -51.45 37.18
C PHE A 273 8.45 -50.67 36.61
N ASN A 274 8.47 -49.33 36.77
CA ASN A 274 7.40 -48.46 36.28
C ASN A 274 7.69 -48.00 34.84
N TRP A 275 7.15 -48.74 33.86
CA TRP A 275 7.32 -48.43 32.44
C TRP A 275 6.85 -47.01 32.07
N LYS A 276 5.79 -46.49 32.69
CA LYS A 276 5.27 -45.15 32.36
C LYS A 276 6.24 -44.04 32.76
N GLU A 277 6.79 -44.13 33.96
CA GLU A 277 7.76 -43.19 34.49
C GLU A 277 9.09 -43.26 33.71
N TYR A 278 9.52 -44.47 33.33
CA TYR A 278 10.73 -44.67 32.53
C TYR A 278 10.62 -44.05 31.13
N VAL A 279 9.45 -44.16 30.49
CA VAL A 279 9.16 -43.62 29.16
C VAL A 279 8.97 -42.10 29.15
N GLU A 280 8.59 -41.52 30.29
CA GLU A 280 8.44 -40.07 30.44
C GLU A 280 9.77 -39.35 30.66
N ASP A 281 10.80 -40.05 31.14
CA ASP A 281 12.13 -39.50 31.36
C ASP A 281 12.89 -39.27 30.05
N GLU A 282 13.22 -38.00 29.78
CA GLU A 282 13.90 -37.59 28.54
C GLU A 282 15.36 -38.06 28.47
N THR A 283 15.97 -38.44 29.59
CA THR A 283 17.37 -38.88 29.65
C THR A 283 17.61 -40.26 29.04
N HIS A 284 16.56 -41.09 28.95
CA HIS A 284 16.65 -42.44 28.37
C HIS A 284 16.50 -42.45 26.84
N PHE A 285 16.22 -41.30 26.22
CA PHE A 285 16.14 -41.21 24.77
C PHE A 285 17.52 -41.02 24.14
N TYR A 286 17.73 -41.66 22.99
CA TYR A 286 18.91 -41.43 22.20
C TYR A 286 18.85 -40.06 21.50
N VAL A 287 19.82 -39.20 21.78
CA VAL A 287 19.97 -37.87 21.18
C VAL A 287 21.27 -37.82 20.38
N LEU A 288 21.22 -37.36 19.12
CA LEU A 288 22.43 -37.17 18.32
C LEU A 288 23.24 -35.99 18.83
N GLU A 289 24.56 -36.12 18.75
CA GLU A 289 25.48 -35.04 19.11
C GLU A 289 25.18 -33.77 18.28
N GLY A 290 24.85 -32.67 18.98
CA GLY A 290 24.48 -31.38 18.37
C GLY A 290 23.00 -31.19 18.05
N GLN A 291 22.13 -32.20 18.24
CA GLN A 291 20.68 -32.07 18.09
C GLN A 291 20.00 -31.90 19.45
N ARG A 292 18.91 -31.13 19.51
CA ARG A 292 18.12 -30.94 20.75
C ARG A 292 17.02 -31.98 20.93
N ASP A 293 16.50 -32.49 19.83
CA ASP A 293 15.41 -33.46 19.82
C ASP A 293 15.96 -34.89 19.74
N ALA A 294 15.27 -35.82 20.39
CA ALA A 294 15.56 -37.24 20.32
C ALA A 294 15.45 -37.79 18.89
N LEU A 295 16.26 -38.80 18.59
CA LEU A 295 16.27 -39.44 17.28
C LEU A 295 14.95 -40.16 17.01
N LEU A 296 14.34 -39.84 15.86
CA LEU A 296 13.16 -40.55 15.37
C LEU A 296 13.51 -41.92 14.80
N CYS A 297 12.59 -42.86 14.99
CA CYS A 297 12.69 -44.23 14.50
C CYS A 297 11.36 -44.73 13.94
N GLY A 298 11.39 -45.85 13.22
CA GLY A 298 10.19 -46.55 12.78
C GLY A 298 10.36 -48.06 12.84
N ASN A 299 9.25 -48.77 12.97
CA ASN A 299 9.26 -50.24 13.02
C ASN A 299 9.27 -50.88 11.62
N SER A 300 9.06 -50.09 10.57
CA SER A 300 9.12 -50.53 9.18
C SER A 300 10.56 -50.84 8.76
N SER A 301 10.75 -51.80 7.86
CA SER A 301 12.08 -52.17 7.34
C SER A 301 12.76 -51.04 6.56
N ASP A 302 11.99 -50.15 5.97
CA ASP A 302 12.45 -48.98 5.21
C ASP A 302 12.55 -47.69 6.05
N ALA A 303 12.22 -47.76 7.34
CA ALA A 303 12.31 -46.64 8.28
C ALA A 303 13.68 -46.55 8.98
N GLY A 304 13.90 -45.48 9.74
CA GLY A 304 15.10 -45.26 10.53
C GLY A 304 15.20 -46.24 11.69
N GLN A 305 16.29 -46.98 11.75
CA GLN A 305 16.59 -47.91 12.83
C GLN A 305 17.27 -47.21 14.01
N CYS A 306 17.11 -47.80 15.20
CA CYS A 306 17.81 -47.39 16.42
C CYS A 306 19.19 -48.04 16.53
N PRO A 307 20.14 -47.43 17.25
CA PRO A 307 21.43 -48.05 17.58
C PRO A 307 21.25 -49.25 18.52
N GLU A 308 22.29 -50.09 18.63
CA GLU A 308 22.28 -51.26 19.51
C GLU A 308 21.97 -50.88 20.96
N GLY A 309 21.13 -51.67 21.63
CA GLY A 309 20.67 -51.39 23.00
C GLY A 309 19.54 -50.37 23.10
N TYR A 310 18.99 -49.90 21.98
CA TYR A 310 17.80 -49.03 21.95
C TYR A 310 16.65 -49.69 21.17
N MET A 311 15.44 -49.51 21.66
CA MET A 311 14.21 -49.96 21.00
C MET A 311 13.36 -48.77 20.54
N CYS A 312 12.63 -48.96 19.44
CA CYS A 312 11.75 -47.92 18.93
C CYS A 312 10.39 -47.94 19.65
N VAL A 313 10.05 -46.86 20.34
CA VAL A 313 8.77 -46.73 21.06
C VAL A 313 8.13 -45.38 20.81
N LYS A 314 6.80 -45.33 20.82
CA LYS A 314 6.03 -44.10 20.69
C LYS A 314 5.97 -43.39 22.05
N ALA A 315 6.80 -42.36 22.24
CA ALA A 315 7.02 -41.74 23.54
C ALA A 315 7.39 -40.25 23.46
N GLY A 316 7.02 -39.51 24.51
CA GLY A 316 7.40 -38.11 24.67
C GLY A 316 6.72 -37.13 23.70
N ARG A 317 7.32 -35.93 23.60
CA ARG A 317 6.84 -34.82 22.77
C ARG A 317 7.29 -34.93 21.31
N ASN A 318 6.50 -34.34 20.41
CA ASN A 318 6.84 -34.17 19.00
C ASN A 318 8.04 -33.21 18.82
N PRO A 319 8.77 -33.29 17.68
CA PRO A 319 9.90 -32.41 17.39
C PRO A 319 9.54 -30.92 17.34
N ASN A 320 10.56 -30.06 17.41
CA ASN A 320 10.44 -28.60 17.33
C ASN A 320 9.44 -28.03 18.37
N TYR A 321 9.68 -28.29 19.65
CA TYR A 321 8.82 -27.87 20.77
C TYR A 321 7.38 -28.41 20.72
N GLY A 322 7.14 -29.48 19.96
CA GLY A 322 5.82 -30.07 19.80
C GLY A 322 5.02 -29.53 18.62
N TYR A 323 5.54 -28.56 17.87
CA TYR A 323 4.81 -27.90 16.78
C TYR A 323 4.80 -28.70 15.48
N THR A 324 5.76 -29.60 15.28
CA THR A 324 5.83 -30.43 14.06
C THR A 324 5.14 -31.76 14.29
N SER A 325 3.88 -31.89 13.86
CA SER A 325 3.12 -33.13 14.06
C SER A 325 1.97 -33.33 13.07
N PHE A 326 1.53 -34.59 12.94
CA PHE A 326 0.32 -35.00 12.22
C PHE A 326 -0.67 -35.67 13.18
N ASP A 327 -0.73 -35.22 14.43
CA ASP A 327 -1.55 -35.87 15.47
C ASP A 327 -2.98 -35.32 15.51
N THR A 328 -3.13 -34.03 15.18
CA THR A 328 -4.41 -33.34 15.12
C THR A 328 -4.57 -32.66 13.78
N PHE A 329 -5.81 -32.42 13.36
CA PHE A 329 -6.09 -31.78 12.07
C PHE A 329 -5.37 -30.43 11.93
N SER A 330 -5.35 -29.59 12.97
CA SER A 330 -4.72 -28.27 12.91
C SER A 330 -3.20 -28.33 12.73
N TRP A 331 -2.51 -29.24 13.43
CA TRP A 331 -1.06 -29.40 13.28
C TRP A 331 -0.70 -30.06 11.94
N ALA A 332 -1.52 -31.00 11.48
CA ALA A 332 -1.39 -31.56 10.14
C ALA A 332 -1.57 -30.45 9.09
N PHE A 333 -2.62 -29.65 9.18
CA PHE A 333 -2.88 -28.51 8.29
C PHE A 333 -1.71 -27.52 8.27
N LEU A 334 -1.16 -27.16 9.43
CA LEU A 334 0.01 -26.29 9.51
C LEU A 334 1.25 -26.93 8.85
N SER A 335 1.47 -28.22 9.07
CA SER A 335 2.58 -28.97 8.46
C SER A 335 2.44 -29.05 6.94
N LEU A 336 1.22 -29.27 6.43
CA LEU A 336 0.93 -29.25 4.98
C LEU A 336 1.06 -27.85 4.38
N PHE A 337 0.61 -26.81 5.10
CA PHE A 337 0.79 -25.43 4.68
C PHE A 337 2.28 -25.09 4.53
N ARG A 338 3.11 -25.52 5.50
CA ARG A 338 4.57 -25.40 5.43
C ARG A 338 5.16 -26.15 4.22
N LEU A 339 4.65 -27.34 3.88
CA LEU A 339 5.06 -28.06 2.66
C LEU A 339 4.66 -27.30 1.40
N MET A 340 3.44 -26.74 1.34
CA MET A 340 2.95 -25.96 0.20
C MET A 340 3.84 -24.74 -0.04
N THR A 341 4.17 -23.97 1.00
CA THR A 341 5.05 -22.80 0.91
C THR A 341 6.52 -23.14 0.74
N GLN A 342 6.89 -24.43 0.78
CA GLN A 342 8.27 -24.90 0.69
C GLN A 342 9.20 -24.27 1.75
N ASP A 343 8.69 -24.06 2.97
CA ASP A 343 9.46 -23.47 4.07
C ASP A 343 10.09 -24.54 4.96
N PHE A 344 11.42 -24.65 4.91
CA PHE A 344 12.20 -25.67 5.63
C PHE A 344 11.61 -27.09 5.49
N TRP A 345 10.98 -27.38 4.34
CA TRP A 345 10.14 -28.54 4.11
C TRP A 345 10.96 -29.85 4.12
N GLU A 346 12.23 -29.78 3.77
CA GLU A 346 13.17 -30.88 3.74
C GLU A 346 13.36 -31.53 5.11
N ASN A 347 13.32 -30.72 6.18
CA ASN A 347 13.41 -31.23 7.55
C ASN A 347 12.16 -32.05 7.92
N LEU A 348 10.97 -31.53 7.62
CA LEU A 348 9.71 -32.26 7.83
C LEU A 348 9.69 -33.56 7.01
N TYR A 349 10.08 -33.48 5.74
CA TYR A 349 10.22 -34.63 4.84
C TYR A 349 11.14 -35.71 5.42
N GLN A 350 12.35 -35.33 5.84
CA GLN A 350 13.32 -36.29 6.40
C GLN A 350 12.82 -36.91 7.71
N LEU A 351 12.22 -36.12 8.61
CA LEU A 351 11.68 -36.62 9.88
C LEU A 351 10.54 -37.61 9.66
N THR A 352 9.60 -37.31 8.75
CA THR A 352 8.48 -38.20 8.46
C THR A 352 8.93 -39.48 7.78
N LEU A 353 9.84 -39.43 6.79
CA LEU A 353 10.36 -40.65 6.15
C LEU A 353 11.18 -41.50 7.11
N ARG A 354 11.93 -40.88 8.03
CA ARG A 354 12.67 -41.61 9.05
C ARG A 354 11.73 -42.34 10.01
N ALA A 355 10.60 -41.74 10.39
CA ALA A 355 9.65 -42.35 11.32
C ALA A 355 8.68 -43.35 10.67
N ALA A 356 8.18 -43.05 9.48
CA ALA A 356 7.15 -43.85 8.79
C ALA A 356 7.72 -44.88 7.81
N GLY A 357 8.83 -44.53 7.14
CA GLY A 357 9.42 -45.32 6.05
C GLY A 357 9.62 -44.49 4.78
N LYS A 358 10.62 -44.87 3.97
CA LYS A 358 10.95 -44.20 2.70
C LYS A 358 9.87 -44.34 1.63
N THR A 359 9.03 -45.37 1.69
CA THR A 359 7.94 -45.61 0.73
C THR A 359 6.96 -44.44 0.67
N TYR A 360 6.77 -43.73 1.78
CA TYR A 360 5.88 -42.57 1.87
C TYR A 360 6.42 -41.31 1.17
N MET A 361 7.57 -41.38 0.49
CA MET A 361 8.05 -40.31 -0.38
C MET A 361 7.02 -39.91 -1.43
N ILE A 362 6.20 -40.86 -1.89
CA ILE A 362 5.12 -40.63 -2.88
C ILE A 362 4.13 -39.57 -2.37
N PHE A 363 3.79 -39.59 -1.08
CA PHE A 363 2.91 -38.57 -0.48
C PHE A 363 3.48 -37.16 -0.64
N PHE A 364 4.77 -36.99 -0.32
CA PHE A 364 5.43 -35.69 -0.44
C PHE A 364 5.57 -35.24 -1.90
N VAL A 365 5.87 -36.16 -2.82
CA VAL A 365 5.93 -35.83 -4.26
C VAL A 365 4.56 -35.33 -4.75
N LEU A 366 3.47 -36.00 -4.38
CA LEU A 366 2.12 -35.58 -4.75
C LEU A 366 1.73 -34.23 -4.15
N VAL A 367 2.02 -34.02 -2.86
CA VAL A 367 1.72 -32.75 -2.16
C VAL A 367 2.55 -31.60 -2.72
N ILE A 368 3.83 -31.79 -3.01
CA ILE A 368 4.68 -30.73 -3.57
C ILE A 368 4.26 -30.42 -5.02
N PHE A 369 3.93 -31.45 -5.82
CA PHE A 369 3.46 -31.25 -7.19
C PHE A 369 2.11 -30.53 -7.22
N LEU A 370 1.09 -31.09 -6.56
CA LEU A 370 -0.27 -30.53 -6.57
C LEU A 370 -0.42 -29.27 -5.72
N GLY A 371 0.25 -29.21 -4.57
CA GLY A 371 0.23 -28.07 -3.66
C GLY A 371 1.12 -26.94 -4.14
N SER A 372 2.44 -27.11 -4.07
CA SER A 372 3.38 -26.01 -4.35
C SER A 372 3.37 -25.59 -5.82
N PHE A 373 3.50 -26.52 -6.77
CA PHE A 373 3.60 -26.12 -8.18
C PHE A 373 2.27 -25.64 -8.75
N TYR A 374 1.14 -26.32 -8.53
CA TYR A 374 -0.13 -25.85 -9.09
C TYR A 374 -0.73 -24.69 -8.32
N LEU A 375 -0.83 -24.74 -6.98
CA LEU A 375 -1.54 -23.69 -6.23
C LEU A 375 -0.78 -22.36 -6.22
N ILE A 376 0.55 -22.36 -6.06
CA ILE A 376 1.33 -21.11 -6.09
C ILE A 376 1.27 -20.48 -7.48
N ASN A 377 1.42 -21.27 -8.54
CA ASN A 377 1.34 -20.75 -9.90
C ASN A 377 -0.07 -20.24 -10.23
N LEU A 378 -1.12 -20.87 -9.70
CA LEU A 378 -2.49 -20.39 -9.85
C LEU A 378 -2.70 -19.05 -9.12
N ILE A 379 -2.15 -18.89 -7.90
CA ILE A 379 -2.15 -17.60 -7.19
C ILE A 379 -1.43 -16.52 -8.02
N LEU A 380 -0.22 -16.82 -8.53
CA LEU A 380 0.55 -15.89 -9.36
C LEU A 380 -0.20 -15.50 -10.63
N ALA A 381 -0.83 -16.47 -11.30
CA ALA A 381 -1.63 -16.22 -12.50
C ALA A 381 -2.84 -15.31 -12.20
N VAL A 382 -3.57 -15.54 -11.11
CA VAL A 382 -4.72 -14.70 -10.75
C VAL A 382 -4.29 -13.30 -10.30
N VAL A 383 -3.16 -13.17 -9.58
CA VAL A 383 -2.59 -11.85 -9.27
C VAL A 383 -2.21 -11.11 -10.56
N ALA A 384 -1.58 -11.78 -11.52
CA ALA A 384 -1.21 -11.19 -12.80
C ALA A 384 -2.44 -10.75 -13.60
N MET A 385 -3.45 -11.61 -13.76
CA MET A 385 -4.70 -11.26 -14.43
C MET A 385 -5.44 -10.10 -13.74
N ALA A 386 -5.51 -10.11 -12.41
CA ALA A 386 -6.14 -9.05 -11.64
C ALA A 386 -5.41 -7.71 -11.82
N TYR A 387 -4.07 -7.74 -11.86
CA TYR A 387 -3.24 -6.56 -12.07
C TYR A 387 -3.36 -6.01 -13.50
N GLU A 388 -3.35 -6.87 -14.51
CA GLU A 388 -3.52 -6.49 -15.91
C GLU A 388 -4.89 -5.83 -16.15
N GLU A 389 -5.97 -6.45 -15.65
CA GLU A 389 -7.34 -5.92 -15.79
C GLU A 389 -7.47 -4.56 -15.08
N GLN A 390 -6.86 -4.42 -13.91
CA GLN A 390 -6.88 -3.14 -13.20
C GLN A 390 -6.07 -2.07 -13.93
N ASN A 391 -4.89 -2.42 -14.44
CA ASN A 391 -4.05 -1.49 -15.19
C ASN A 391 -4.73 -1.05 -16.50
N GLN A 392 -5.38 -1.98 -17.20
CA GLN A 392 -6.17 -1.69 -18.40
C GLN A 392 -7.32 -0.72 -18.10
N ALA A 393 -8.12 -0.97 -17.06
CA ALA A 393 -9.19 -0.07 -16.65
C ALA A 393 -8.67 1.36 -16.36
N THR A 394 -7.52 1.48 -15.67
CA THR A 394 -6.93 2.80 -15.40
C THR A 394 -6.39 3.51 -16.64
N LEU A 395 -5.89 2.76 -17.62
CA LEU A 395 -5.42 3.31 -18.90
C LEU A 395 -6.60 3.79 -19.76
N GLU A 396 -7.66 2.98 -19.86
CA GLU A 396 -8.88 3.33 -20.59
C GLU A 396 -9.57 4.57 -20.00
N GLU A 397 -9.65 4.68 -18.66
CA GLU A 397 -10.16 5.88 -18.00
C GLU A 397 -9.32 7.13 -18.33
N ALA A 398 -8.00 6.99 -18.49
CA ALA A 398 -7.13 8.09 -18.87
C ALA A 398 -7.34 8.50 -20.34
N GLU A 399 -7.44 7.52 -21.25
CA GLU A 399 -7.69 7.76 -22.68
C GLU A 399 -9.06 8.41 -22.93
N GLN A 400 -10.11 7.96 -22.23
CA GLN A 400 -11.45 8.57 -22.32
C GLN A 400 -11.41 10.03 -21.88
N LYS A 401 -10.72 10.35 -20.79
CA LYS A 401 -10.55 11.73 -20.31
C LYS A 401 -9.78 12.58 -21.31
N GLU A 402 -8.75 12.04 -21.93
CA GLU A 402 -8.01 12.76 -22.97
C GLU A 402 -8.86 13.02 -24.21
N ALA A 403 -9.68 12.05 -24.63
CA ALA A 403 -10.58 12.20 -25.77
C ALA A 403 -11.69 13.22 -25.50
N GLU A 404 -12.33 13.17 -24.33
CA GLU A 404 -13.31 14.17 -23.89
C GLU A 404 -12.69 15.58 -23.83
N PHE A 405 -11.46 15.69 -23.32
CA PHE A 405 -10.73 16.95 -23.27
C PHE A 405 -10.40 17.50 -24.67
N GLN A 406 -10.00 16.63 -25.61
CA GLN A 406 -9.74 17.02 -26.99
C GLN A 406 -11.02 17.49 -27.71
N GLN A 407 -12.13 16.78 -27.53
CA GLN A 407 -13.42 17.18 -28.10
C GLN A 407 -13.88 18.54 -27.57
N MET A 408 -13.72 18.77 -26.26
CA MET A 408 -14.03 20.06 -25.66
C MET A 408 -13.13 21.18 -26.22
N LEU A 409 -11.82 20.94 -26.36
CA LEU A 409 -10.89 21.91 -26.96
C LEU A 409 -11.23 22.26 -28.41
N GLU A 410 -11.74 21.31 -29.18
CA GLU A 410 -12.16 21.57 -30.56
C GLU A 410 -13.44 22.42 -30.60
N GLN A 411 -14.40 22.14 -29.71
CA GLN A 411 -15.59 22.99 -29.54
C GLN A 411 -15.21 24.42 -29.16
N LEU A 412 -14.24 24.59 -28.26
CA LEU A 412 -13.70 25.90 -27.88
C LEU A 412 -13.14 26.68 -29.07
N LYS A 413 -12.33 26.02 -29.91
CA LYS A 413 -11.75 26.66 -31.09
C LYS A 413 -12.82 27.13 -32.07
N LYS A 414 -13.81 26.28 -32.36
CA LYS A 414 -14.93 26.63 -33.26
C LYS A 414 -15.70 27.85 -32.76
N GLN A 415 -16.02 27.89 -31.48
CA GLN A 415 -16.71 29.05 -30.90
C GLN A 415 -15.86 30.32 -30.91
N GLN A 416 -14.55 30.21 -30.71
CA GLN A 416 -13.66 31.37 -30.77
C GLN A 416 -13.49 31.89 -32.19
N GLU A 417 -13.46 31.01 -33.18
CA GLU A 417 -13.47 31.38 -34.60
C GLU A 417 -14.78 32.07 -34.98
N GLU A 418 -15.93 31.57 -34.52
CA GLU A 418 -17.25 32.21 -34.71
C GLU A 418 -17.34 33.58 -34.01
N ALA A 419 -16.83 33.71 -32.78
CA ALA A 419 -16.78 34.97 -32.04
C ALA A 419 -15.84 35.99 -32.72
N GLN A 420 -14.71 35.55 -33.27
CA GLN A 420 -13.81 36.41 -34.03
C GLN A 420 -14.42 36.84 -35.37
N ALA A 421 -15.10 35.93 -36.07
CA ALA A 421 -15.79 36.26 -37.33
C ALA A 421 -16.91 37.28 -37.11
N THR A 422 -17.75 37.09 -36.09
CA THR A 422 -18.82 38.03 -35.72
C THR A 422 -18.27 39.38 -35.27
N ALA A 423 -17.19 39.41 -34.48
CA ALA A 423 -16.52 40.66 -34.09
C ALA A 423 -15.88 41.38 -35.27
N ALA A 424 -15.28 40.66 -36.23
CA ALA A 424 -14.70 41.25 -37.45
C ALA A 424 -15.78 41.85 -38.35
N VAL A 425 -16.93 41.18 -38.50
CA VAL A 425 -18.09 41.70 -39.25
C VAL A 425 -18.70 42.93 -38.55
N ALA A 426 -18.78 42.93 -37.22
CA ALA A 426 -19.23 44.08 -36.43
C ALA A 426 -18.26 45.28 -36.54
N ALA A 427 -16.94 45.04 -36.54
CA ALA A 427 -15.95 46.09 -36.74
C ALA A 427 -16.00 46.68 -38.17
N ALA A 428 -16.24 45.83 -39.18
CA ALA A 428 -16.38 46.27 -40.57
C ALA A 428 -17.68 47.09 -40.80
N SER A 429 -18.77 46.79 -40.09
CA SER A 429 -20.02 47.55 -40.20
C SER A 429 -19.96 48.91 -39.50
N VAL A 430 -19.15 49.05 -38.44
CA VAL A 430 -18.84 50.35 -37.80
C VAL A 430 -17.92 51.18 -38.70
N ALA A 431 -16.92 50.57 -39.34
CA ALA A 431 -16.05 51.27 -40.29
C ALA A 431 -16.76 51.72 -41.58
N SER A 432 -17.89 51.08 -41.93
CA SER A 432 -18.72 51.47 -43.09
C SER A 432 -19.71 52.60 -42.81
N ARG A 433 -19.74 53.12 -41.57
CA ARG A 433 -20.68 54.20 -41.17
C ARG A 433 -20.08 55.61 -41.22
N ASP A 434 -18.79 55.75 -41.54
CA ASP A 434 -18.09 57.04 -41.64
C ASP A 434 -17.56 57.34 -43.06
N PHE A 435 -18.41 57.15 -44.09
CA PHE A 435 -18.10 57.68 -45.43
C PHE A 435 -19.35 58.16 -46.18
N SER A 436 -19.98 59.24 -45.70
CA SER A 436 -20.78 60.12 -46.56
C SER A 436 -20.95 61.51 -45.94
N GLY A 437 -20.28 62.53 -46.50
CA GLY A 437 -20.61 63.93 -46.24
C GLY A 437 -19.42 64.89 -46.31
N VAL A 438 -19.10 65.38 -47.51
CA VAL A 438 -18.17 66.50 -47.73
C VAL A 438 -18.93 67.83 -47.70
N GLY A 439 -18.44 68.80 -46.90
CA GLY A 439 -18.50 70.23 -47.22
C GLY A 439 -19.03 71.17 -46.13
N GLY A 440 -18.15 71.98 -45.51
CA GLY A 440 -18.55 73.27 -44.92
C GLY A 440 -17.83 73.72 -43.64
N LEU A 441 -16.72 74.46 -43.82
CA LEU A 441 -16.24 75.64 -43.07
C LEU A 441 -16.48 75.79 -41.55
N GLY A 442 -15.37 75.84 -40.79
CA GLY A 442 -15.12 76.90 -39.80
C GLY A 442 -15.51 76.69 -38.33
N GLU A 443 -14.49 76.80 -37.47
CA GLU A 443 -14.48 77.45 -36.13
C GLU A 443 -14.16 76.57 -34.90
N LEU A 444 -12.87 76.62 -34.55
CA LEU A 444 -12.23 76.75 -33.23
C LEU A 444 -12.95 76.22 -31.97
N LEU A 445 -12.28 75.31 -31.26
CA LEU A 445 -11.67 75.66 -29.97
C LEU A 445 -10.57 74.65 -29.57
N GLU A 446 -9.50 75.23 -29.04
CA GLU A 446 -8.21 74.68 -28.65
C GLU A 446 -8.21 73.77 -27.41
N SER A 447 -7.20 72.89 -27.38
CA SER A 447 -6.38 72.49 -26.22
C SER A 447 -7.06 71.64 -25.12
N SER A 448 -6.53 70.49 -24.70
CA SER A 448 -5.18 70.34 -24.17
C SER A 448 -4.67 68.89 -24.13
N SER A 449 -3.36 68.81 -24.38
CA SER A 449 -2.32 67.84 -24.01
C SER A 449 -2.61 66.63 -23.12
N GLU A 450 -2.13 65.46 -23.58
CA GLU A 450 -1.18 64.52 -22.92
C GLU A 450 -1.51 63.04 -23.25
N ALA A 451 -1.11 62.57 -24.44
CA ALA A 451 -1.03 61.13 -24.73
C ALA A 451 0.44 60.73 -24.89
N SER A 452 1.09 60.52 -23.74
CA SER A 452 2.43 59.94 -23.67
C SER A 452 2.36 58.40 -23.67
N LYS A 453 3.23 57.78 -24.49
CA LYS A 453 3.85 56.45 -24.32
C LYS A 453 2.92 55.23 -24.12
N LEU A 454 2.41 54.66 -25.21
CA LEU A 454 2.01 53.25 -25.26
C LEU A 454 2.40 52.59 -26.60
N SER A 455 3.70 52.35 -26.82
CA SER A 455 4.15 51.29 -27.73
C SER A 455 5.64 50.98 -27.54
N SER A 456 5.98 50.11 -26.57
CA SER A 456 7.32 49.50 -26.51
C SER A 456 7.34 48.08 -25.93
N LYS A 457 6.22 47.54 -25.45
CA LYS A 457 6.14 46.17 -24.89
C LYS A 457 6.02 45.09 -25.98
N SER A 458 5.23 45.34 -27.03
CA SER A 458 4.98 44.38 -28.13
C SER A 458 6.20 44.14 -29.04
N ALA A 459 6.98 45.19 -29.33
CA ALA A 459 8.19 45.07 -30.16
C ALA A 459 9.35 44.36 -29.42
N LYS A 460 9.48 44.56 -28.10
CA LYS A 460 10.51 43.92 -27.27
C LYS A 460 10.20 42.44 -27.03
N GLU A 461 8.92 42.07 -26.91
CA GLU A 461 8.50 40.67 -26.80
C GLU A 461 8.66 39.89 -28.12
N ARG A 462 8.35 40.51 -29.27
CA ARG A 462 8.64 39.92 -30.60
C ARG A 462 10.13 39.70 -30.82
N ARG A 463 10.99 40.62 -30.35
CA ARG A 463 12.46 40.49 -30.45
C ARG A 463 12.99 39.38 -29.54
N ASN A 464 12.44 39.22 -28.34
CA ASN A 464 12.81 38.12 -27.42
C ASN A 464 12.33 36.75 -27.91
N ARG A 465 11.14 36.64 -28.52
CA ARG A 465 10.68 35.38 -29.12
C ARG A 465 11.54 34.97 -30.33
N ARG A 466 11.98 35.92 -31.17
CA ARG A 466 12.94 35.65 -32.26
C ARG A 466 14.32 35.25 -31.74
N LYS A 467 14.81 35.86 -30.66
CA LYS A 467 16.09 35.50 -30.04
C LYS A 467 16.06 34.10 -29.40
N LYS A 468 14.94 33.74 -28.76
CA LYS A 468 14.72 32.41 -28.15
C LYS A 468 14.56 31.30 -29.20
N ARG A 469 13.95 31.59 -30.36
CA ARG A 469 13.91 30.64 -31.50
C ARG A 469 15.30 30.42 -32.10
N ARG A 470 16.09 31.48 -32.33
CA ARG A 470 17.48 31.35 -32.83
C ARG A 470 18.41 30.61 -31.87
N GLN A 471 18.25 30.79 -30.55
CA GLN A 471 19.02 30.01 -29.56
C GLN A 471 18.62 28.53 -29.54
N LYS A 472 17.35 28.22 -29.76
CA LYS A 472 16.85 26.85 -29.84
C LYS A 472 17.28 26.14 -31.14
N GLU A 473 17.33 26.88 -32.24
CA GLU A 473 17.86 26.40 -33.53
C GLU A 473 19.39 26.21 -33.51
N LEU A 474 20.14 27.00 -32.71
CA LEU A 474 21.58 26.81 -32.49
C LEU A 474 21.87 25.62 -31.56
N SER A 475 21.08 25.38 -30.52
CA SER A 475 21.23 24.20 -29.66
C SER A 475 20.80 22.90 -30.35
N GLU A 476 19.74 22.94 -31.18
CA GLU A 476 19.29 21.78 -31.97
C GLU A 476 20.21 21.48 -33.17
N ALA A 477 21.10 22.40 -33.55
CA ALA A 477 22.15 22.18 -34.54
C ALA A 477 23.43 21.59 -33.92
N GLU A 478 23.75 21.94 -32.67
CA GLU A 478 24.85 21.32 -31.89
C GLU A 478 24.52 19.88 -31.47
N ASP A 479 23.25 19.57 -31.14
CA ASP A 479 22.82 18.20 -30.77
C ASP A 479 22.67 17.24 -31.97
N LYS A 480 22.72 17.75 -33.22
CA LYS A 480 22.54 16.95 -34.45
C LYS A 480 23.85 16.54 -35.13
N GLU A 481 25.01 17.01 -34.68
CA GLU A 481 26.31 16.50 -35.14
C GLU A 481 26.78 15.24 -34.39
N ASP A 482 26.12 14.85 -33.29
CA ASP A 482 26.52 13.70 -32.45
C ASP A 482 25.70 12.39 -32.67
N VAL A 483 24.76 12.34 -33.61
CA VAL A 483 23.95 11.12 -33.84
C VAL A 483 23.67 10.82 -35.32
N GLU A 484 24.72 10.70 -36.16
CA GLU A 484 24.60 9.94 -37.42
C GLU A 484 25.92 9.24 -37.82
N LYS A 485 26.03 7.96 -37.42
CA LYS A 485 26.72 6.81 -38.08
C LYS A 485 26.80 5.70 -37.02
N PHE A 486 26.17 4.53 -37.18
CA PHE A 486 26.52 3.48 -38.13
C PHE A 486 25.34 2.51 -38.33
N PRO A 487 25.19 1.89 -39.51
CA PRO A 487 24.91 0.47 -39.59
C PRO A 487 26.20 -0.25 -40.00
N LYS A 488 26.55 -1.37 -39.35
CA LYS A 488 27.25 -2.45 -40.07
C LYS A 488 27.27 -3.79 -39.34
N SER A 489 26.97 -4.80 -40.13
CA SER A 489 27.22 -6.22 -39.97
C SER A 489 28.71 -6.57 -40.07
N GLU A 490 29.01 -7.74 -39.52
CA GLU A 490 30.17 -8.66 -39.61
C GLU A 490 31.33 -8.30 -40.56
N SER A 491 32.55 -8.35 -40.01
CA SER A 491 33.62 -9.30 -40.40
C SER A 491 34.98 -8.92 -39.78
N GLU A 492 35.84 -9.93 -39.72
CA GLU A 492 37.07 -10.08 -38.94
C GLU A 492 38.24 -9.15 -39.29
N ASP A 493 39.19 -9.18 -38.36
CA ASP A 493 40.65 -9.05 -38.53
C ASP A 493 41.33 -7.67 -38.61
N SER A 494 42.16 -7.46 -37.57
CA SER A 494 43.60 -7.16 -37.64
C SER A 494 44.11 -5.80 -37.12
N ILE A 495 44.87 -5.92 -36.02
CA ILE A 495 46.22 -5.36 -35.81
C ILE A 495 46.38 -3.91 -35.25
N LYS A 496 46.78 -3.90 -33.97
CA LYS A 496 47.87 -3.14 -33.30
C LYS A 496 47.82 -1.60 -33.16
N ARG A 497 47.64 -1.20 -31.89
CA ARG A 497 48.68 -0.74 -30.92
C ARG A 497 49.12 0.75 -30.93
N LYS A 498 48.98 1.33 -29.72
CA LYS A 498 49.82 2.32 -28.99
C LYS A 498 49.73 3.80 -29.38
N GLY A 499 49.53 4.64 -28.37
CA GLY A 499 49.90 6.07 -28.40
C GLY A 499 49.46 6.86 -27.17
N PHE A 500 50.19 6.76 -26.07
CA PHE A 500 50.13 7.64 -24.91
C PHE A 500 50.38 9.12 -25.28
N ARG A 501 49.69 10.06 -24.62
CA ARG A 501 50.24 11.12 -23.73
C ARG A 501 49.30 12.34 -23.69
N PHE A 502 48.88 12.74 -22.48
CA PHE A 502 49.22 14.04 -21.92
C PHE A 502 49.31 13.91 -20.41
N SER A 503 50.38 14.45 -19.84
CA SER A 503 50.75 14.44 -18.43
C SER A 503 51.06 15.86 -17.99
N MET A 504 50.87 16.12 -16.70
CA MET A 504 51.27 17.28 -15.88
C MET A 504 50.43 18.55 -16.04
N ASP A 505 49.97 19.23 -14.99
CA ASP A 505 50.30 19.13 -13.56
C ASP A 505 49.24 19.85 -12.71
N GLY A 506 49.12 19.50 -11.41
CA GLY A 506 48.52 20.41 -10.41
C GLY A 506 47.60 19.84 -9.30
N GLY A 507 48.17 19.13 -8.32
CA GLY A 507 47.85 19.09 -6.87
C GLY A 507 46.40 18.90 -6.36
N ARG A 508 45.99 17.73 -5.82
CA ARG A 508 46.12 17.16 -4.44
C ARG A 508 45.19 17.73 -3.33
N LEU A 509 44.31 16.87 -2.79
CA LEU A 509 43.96 16.58 -1.37
C LEU A 509 42.64 15.76 -1.31
N THR A 510 42.66 14.42 -1.40
CA THR A 510 42.67 13.37 -0.34
C THR A 510 41.52 13.39 0.69
N TYR A 511 40.66 12.36 0.63
CA TYR A 511 39.87 11.82 1.75
C TYR A 511 40.00 10.29 1.75
N GLU A 512 40.62 9.72 2.79
CA GLU A 512 40.48 8.30 3.15
C GLU A 512 40.63 8.16 4.67
N LYS A 513 39.70 7.44 5.31
CA LYS A 513 39.94 6.78 6.60
C LYS A 513 39.01 5.56 6.74
N ARG A 514 39.61 4.37 6.61
CA ARG A 514 39.13 3.09 7.17
C ARG A 514 39.58 2.99 8.63
N PHE A 515 38.73 2.43 9.50
CA PHE A 515 39.09 2.10 10.89
C PHE A 515 39.24 0.58 11.07
N THR A 516 40.34 0.19 11.70
CA THR A 516 40.73 -1.14 12.19
C THR A 516 40.33 -1.35 13.65
N SER A 517 40.11 -2.60 14.07
CA SER A 517 39.87 -3.01 15.47
C SER A 517 41.17 -3.11 16.29
N PRO A 518 41.09 -3.16 17.64
CA PRO A 518 42.19 -3.63 18.47
C PRO A 518 41.82 -4.89 19.29
N HIS A 519 42.77 -5.81 19.40
CA HIS A 519 42.88 -6.81 20.46
C HIS A 519 44.19 -6.54 21.22
N GLN A 520 44.16 -6.45 22.55
CA GLN A 520 45.18 -7.11 23.38
C GLN A 520 44.75 -7.25 24.84
N VAL A 521 45.23 -8.36 25.41
CA VAL A 521 45.02 -8.94 26.74
C VAL A 521 46.18 -8.50 27.64
N GLU A 522 45.95 -8.25 28.94
CA GLU A 522 46.99 -8.28 29.97
C GLU A 522 46.44 -8.77 31.31
N TYR A 523 47.27 -9.56 32.02
CA TYR A 523 47.00 -10.29 33.26
C TYR A 523 47.32 -9.47 34.54
N CYS A 524 46.89 -10.03 35.69
CA CYS A 524 47.35 -9.84 37.09
C CYS A 524 46.61 -8.82 37.98
N TYR A 525 45.74 -9.31 38.88
CA TYR A 525 46.06 -9.65 40.28
C TYR A 525 45.03 -10.62 40.85
#